data_AF-A0A926APS7-F1
#
_entry.id   AF-A0A926APS7-F1
#
_cell.length_a   1.000
_cell.length_b   1.000
_cell.length_c   1.000
_cell.angle_alpha   90.00
_cell.angle_beta   90.00
_cell.angle_gamma   90.00
#
_symmetry.space_group_name_H-M   'P 1'
#
loop_
_entity.id
_entity.type
_entity.pdbx_description
1 polymer ?
#
loop_
_entity_poly.entity_id
_entity_poly.type
_entity_poly.pdbx_seq_one_letter_code
_entity_poly.pdbx_strand_id
1 'polypeptide(L)'
;MPTQFTGRIALILVVVLGALWLIFPKGNLSKPDLKPGIDMVGGTSLLYEIKQPPDGWNDPDNSLANVVMESLKKRVDPSGVRNLIWRPQGNTRLEIQMPLSSTSGQSKVRREEFSSAQRALEATNVREQDVISAVEDMTGPERANRLTTLAMGSPSRQKLFDDLAATFDAMRSAKAQNDAARQAEASNKYDDLRDQIGRSNLASQAFQEIIDAKLNVREKRLAELKQRFADFPPRLAAIDEALGRDEAALRRFPAATGG
;
A
#
# COMPACT_ATOMS: atom_id res chain seq x y z
N MET A 1 -26.11 14.54 63.79
CA MET A 1 -25.16 15.22 62.88
C MET A 1 -25.56 14.89 61.44
N PRO A 2 -26.01 15.85 60.62
CA PRO A 2 -26.42 15.58 59.25
C PRO A 2 -25.18 15.19 58.43
N THR A 3 -25.12 13.93 58.06
CA THR A 3 -24.04 13.34 57.27
C THR A 3 -24.09 13.90 55.85
N GLN A 4 -23.05 14.66 55.46
CA GLN A 4 -22.93 15.31 54.16
C GLN A 4 -22.63 14.32 53.01
N PHE A 5 -23.47 13.31 52.82
CA PHE A 5 -23.30 12.31 51.78
C PHE A 5 -23.43 12.91 50.38
N THR A 6 -24.35 13.87 50.20
CA THR A 6 -24.61 14.50 48.91
C THR A 6 -23.39 15.23 48.34
N GLY A 7 -22.67 15.99 49.16
CA GLY A 7 -21.46 16.70 48.74
C GLY A 7 -20.32 15.76 48.36
N ARG A 8 -20.19 14.64 49.09
CA ARG A 8 -19.17 13.62 48.79
C ARG A 8 -19.48 12.88 47.49
N ILE A 9 -20.75 12.51 47.27
CA ILE A 9 -21.18 11.85 46.04
C ILE A 9 -20.99 12.78 44.83
N ALA A 10 -21.32 14.06 44.97
CA ALA A 10 -21.12 15.05 43.90
C ALA A 10 -19.63 15.22 43.55
N LEU A 11 -18.76 15.32 44.56
CA LEU A 11 -17.30 15.39 44.34
C LEU A 11 -16.78 14.15 43.60
N ILE A 12 -17.19 12.96 44.04
CA ILE A 12 -16.77 11.69 43.41
C ILE A 12 -17.21 11.66 41.96
N LEU A 13 -18.46 12.02 41.66
CA LEU A 13 -18.97 12.07 40.29
C LEU A 13 -18.17 13.03 39.40
N VAL A 14 -17.85 14.23 39.89
CA VAL A 14 -17.07 15.21 39.13
C VAL A 14 -15.66 14.70 38.85
N VAL A 15 -14.99 14.11 39.83
CA VAL A 15 -13.65 13.55 39.65
C VAL A 15 -13.65 12.37 38.68
N VAL A 16 -14.64 11.48 38.77
CA VAL A 16 -14.77 10.33 37.87
C VAL A 16 -15.06 10.77 36.44
N LEU A 17 -15.98 11.72 36.24
CA LEU A 17 -16.29 12.26 34.91
C LEU A 17 -15.09 13.01 34.31
N GLY A 18 -14.35 13.78 35.13
CA GLY A 18 -13.12 14.43 34.72
C GLY A 18 -12.03 13.44 34.31
N ALA A 19 -11.84 12.37 35.07
CA ALA A 19 -10.89 11.30 34.75
C ALA A 19 -11.27 10.57 33.44
N LEU A 20 -12.55 10.24 33.25
CA LEU A 20 -13.05 9.62 32.03
C LEU A 20 -12.84 10.53 30.82
N TRP A 21 -13.06 11.83 30.97
CA TRP A 21 -12.82 12.81 29.90
C TRP A 21 -11.33 12.92 29.53
N LEU A 22 -10.43 12.84 30.51
CA LEU A 22 -8.99 12.89 30.27
C LEU A 22 -8.46 11.64 29.55
N ILE A 23 -8.99 10.45 29.87
CA ILE A 23 -8.58 9.18 29.28
C ILE A 23 -9.23 8.96 27.89
N PHE A 24 -10.48 9.43 27.74
CA PHE A 24 -11.29 9.25 26.53
C PHE A 24 -11.81 10.57 26.00
N PRO A 25 -10.95 11.50 25.53
CA PRO A 25 -11.36 12.84 25.10
C PRO A 25 -12.36 12.83 23.94
N LYS A 26 -12.41 11.74 23.16
CA LYS A 26 -13.34 11.54 22.03
C LYS A 26 -14.50 10.59 22.35
N GLY A 27 -14.70 10.20 23.61
CA GLY A 27 -15.78 9.30 24.03
C GLY A 27 -15.65 7.85 23.51
N ASN A 28 -14.50 7.48 22.95
CA ASN A 28 -14.28 6.15 22.39
C ASN A 28 -13.67 5.22 23.45
N LEU A 29 -14.52 4.48 24.17
CA LEU A 29 -14.15 3.54 25.24
C LEU A 29 -13.19 2.42 24.77
N SER A 30 -13.10 2.17 23.46
CA SER A 30 -12.29 1.08 22.90
C SER A 30 -10.84 1.50 22.58
N LYS A 31 -10.51 2.80 22.61
CA LYS A 31 -9.16 3.31 22.33
C LYS A 31 -8.81 4.45 23.30
N PRO A 32 -8.28 4.14 24.49
CA PRO A 32 -7.74 5.18 25.36
C PRO A 32 -6.61 5.92 24.65
N ASP A 33 -6.59 7.26 24.72
CA ASP A 33 -5.57 8.11 24.08
C ASP A 33 -4.29 8.16 24.92
N LEU A 34 -3.84 6.99 25.36
CA LEU A 34 -2.66 6.81 26.19
C LEU A 34 -1.49 6.48 25.29
N LYS A 35 -0.43 7.30 25.36
CA LYS A 35 0.83 7.00 24.66
C LYS A 35 1.44 5.75 25.30
N PRO A 36 1.52 4.61 24.59
CA PRO A 36 2.08 3.39 25.17
C PRO A 36 3.58 3.59 25.46
N GLY A 37 4.03 3.10 26.60
CA GLY A 37 5.44 3.14 26.98
C GLY A 37 6.30 2.25 26.09
N ILE A 38 7.61 2.52 26.03
CA ILE A 38 8.57 1.79 25.19
C ILE A 38 8.61 0.27 25.47
N ASP A 39 8.33 -0.13 26.71
CA ASP A 39 8.27 -1.53 27.14
C ASP A 39 7.08 -2.29 26.51
N MET A 40 6.02 -1.57 26.08
CA MET A 40 4.83 -2.16 25.47
C MET A 40 4.90 -2.22 23.93
N VAL A 41 5.61 -1.29 23.29
CA VAL A 41 5.71 -1.20 21.82
C VAL A 41 7.01 -1.77 21.25
N GLY A 42 7.98 -2.06 22.12
CA GLY A 42 9.34 -2.38 21.72
C GLY A 42 10.08 -1.15 21.20
N GLY A 43 11.39 -1.27 21.03
CA GLY A 43 12.24 -0.17 20.61
C GLY A 43 13.66 -0.62 20.37
N THR A 44 14.45 0.25 19.78
CA THR A 44 15.91 0.08 19.74
C THR A 44 16.55 1.13 20.64
N SER A 45 17.48 0.71 21.49
CA SER A 45 18.36 1.61 22.24
C SER A 45 19.72 1.64 21.55
N LEU A 46 20.18 2.84 21.23
CA LEU A 46 21.48 3.09 20.63
C LEU A 46 22.33 3.84 21.65
N LEU A 47 23.41 3.23 22.10
CA LEU A 47 24.37 3.87 23.00
C LEU A 47 25.59 4.33 22.20
N TYR A 48 25.86 5.63 22.23
CA TYR A 48 26.99 6.25 21.56
C TYR A 48 27.99 6.80 22.57
N GLU A 49 29.28 6.66 22.24
CA GLU A 49 30.37 7.32 22.94
C GLU A 49 30.89 8.49 22.09
N ILE A 50 30.96 9.66 22.70
CA ILE A 50 31.39 10.90 22.09
C ILE A 50 32.89 11.03 22.32
N LYS A 51 33.63 11.10 21.21
CA LYS A 51 35.07 11.39 21.25
C LYS A 51 35.28 12.82 21.73
N GLN A 52 36.06 12.97 22.79
CA GLN A 52 36.41 14.29 23.31
C GLN A 52 37.36 15.02 22.35
N PRO A 53 37.31 16.37 22.32
CA PRO A 53 38.31 17.16 21.61
C PRO A 53 39.72 16.92 22.19
N PRO A 54 40.79 17.14 21.41
CA PRO A 54 42.18 16.98 21.88
C PRO A 54 42.52 17.81 23.12
N ASP A 55 41.91 19.00 23.25
CA ASP A 55 42.11 19.93 24.37
C ASP A 55 41.17 19.65 25.58
N GLY A 56 40.44 18.54 25.53
CA GLY A 56 39.40 18.19 26.50
C GLY A 56 38.12 19.01 26.35
N TRP A 57 37.10 18.64 27.12
CA TRP A 57 35.86 19.43 27.24
C TRP A 57 35.83 20.12 28.60
N ASN A 58 35.93 21.45 28.58
CA ASN A 58 35.99 22.30 29.77
C ASN A 58 34.83 23.30 29.79
N ASP A 59 33.60 22.79 29.88
CA ASP A 59 32.41 23.59 30.22
C ASP A 59 31.93 23.14 31.62
N PRO A 60 31.99 24.01 32.65
CA PRO A 60 31.56 23.68 34.01
C PRO A 60 30.05 23.44 34.13
N ASP A 61 29.27 24.06 33.25
CA ASP A 61 27.81 24.11 33.36
C ASP A 61 27.12 23.09 32.45
N ASN A 62 27.80 22.63 31.37
CA ASN A 62 27.24 21.63 30.45
C ASN A 62 28.20 20.47 30.16
N SER A 63 27.68 19.24 30.27
CA SER A 63 28.41 18.07 29.79
C SER A 63 28.49 18.06 28.25
N LEU A 64 29.56 17.47 27.72
CA LEU A 64 29.72 17.29 26.28
C LEU A 64 28.54 16.51 25.69
N ALA A 65 28.04 15.51 26.42
CA ALA A 65 26.84 14.75 26.09
C ALA A 65 25.59 15.62 25.92
N ASN A 66 25.37 16.62 26.80
CA ASN A 66 24.22 17.52 26.69
C ASN A 66 24.31 18.42 25.45
N VAL A 67 25.50 18.94 25.16
CA VAL A 67 25.72 19.82 24.00
C VAL A 67 25.53 19.05 22.68
N VAL A 68 26.08 17.84 22.60
CA VAL A 68 25.90 16.97 21.44
C VAL A 68 24.44 16.55 21.29
N MET A 69 23.77 16.21 22.39
CA MET A 69 22.34 15.90 22.41
C MET A 69 21.51 17.04 21.80
N GLU A 70 21.68 18.27 22.25
CA GLU A 70 20.91 19.43 21.75
C GLU A 70 21.14 19.66 20.25
N SER A 71 22.38 19.53 19.78
CA SER A 71 22.71 19.63 18.36
C SER A 71 22.04 18.52 17.53
N LEU A 72 22.10 17.27 18.01
CA LEU A 72 21.49 16.14 17.33
C LEU A 72 19.96 16.20 17.36
N LYS A 73 19.35 16.60 18.47
CA LYS A 73 17.90 16.78 18.60
C LYS A 73 17.38 17.76 17.56
N LYS A 74 18.02 18.92 17.40
CA LYS A 74 17.66 19.94 16.38
C LYS A 74 17.80 19.42 14.94
N ARG A 75 18.68 18.46 14.68
CA ARG A 75 18.91 17.92 13.33
C ARG A 75 18.02 16.72 13.00
N VAL A 76 17.83 15.83 13.96
CA VAL A 76 17.20 14.52 13.77
C VAL A 76 15.70 14.57 14.02
N ASP A 77 15.25 15.39 14.97
CA ASP A 77 13.84 15.55 15.31
C ASP A 77 13.52 17.00 15.71
N PRO A 78 13.68 17.96 14.77
CA PRO A 78 13.46 19.39 15.05
C PRO A 78 12.05 19.69 15.55
N SER A 79 11.06 18.91 15.11
CA SER A 79 9.64 19.06 15.46
C SER A 79 9.20 18.17 16.63
N GLY A 80 10.07 17.31 17.18
CA GLY A 80 9.74 16.41 18.29
C GLY A 80 8.73 15.29 17.95
N VAL A 81 8.44 15.09 16.66
CA VAL A 81 7.37 14.19 16.17
C VAL A 81 7.79 12.73 16.27
N ARG A 82 9.10 12.45 16.27
CA ARG A 82 9.63 11.08 16.31
C ARG A 82 9.62 10.47 17.72
N ASN A 83 9.21 11.23 18.74
CA ASN A 83 9.16 10.81 20.15
C ASN A 83 10.46 10.15 20.62
N LEU A 84 11.61 10.66 20.15
CA LEU A 84 12.92 10.15 20.54
C LEU A 84 13.20 10.48 22.02
N ILE A 85 13.64 9.50 22.79
CA ILE A 85 14.06 9.71 24.18
C ILE A 85 15.57 9.87 24.19
N TRP A 86 16.03 11.03 24.61
CA TRP A 86 17.44 11.38 24.70
C TRP A 86 17.89 11.27 26.15
N ARG A 87 18.87 10.42 26.43
CA ARG A 87 19.43 10.21 27.77
C ARG A 87 20.94 10.41 27.75
N PRO A 88 21.43 11.60 28.10
CA PRO A 88 22.85 11.80 28.33
C PRO A 88 23.29 10.97 29.56
N GLN A 89 24.40 10.25 29.44
CA GLN A 89 24.95 9.37 30.46
C GLN A 89 26.38 9.82 30.78
N GLY A 90 26.57 10.50 31.91
CA GLY A 90 27.86 11.10 32.26
C GLY A 90 28.30 12.18 31.27
N ASN A 91 29.62 12.31 31.05
CA ASN A 91 30.16 13.38 30.21
C ASN A 91 30.22 13.02 28.72
N THR A 92 30.49 11.75 28.38
CA THR A 92 30.80 11.34 26.99
C THR A 92 29.85 10.34 26.40
N ARG A 93 28.79 9.92 27.09
CA ARG A 93 27.86 8.92 26.54
C ARG A 93 26.48 9.52 26.30
N LEU A 94 25.89 9.14 25.19
CA LEU A 94 24.54 9.53 24.82
C LEU A 94 23.77 8.28 24.41
N GLU A 95 22.72 7.98 25.16
CA GLU A 95 21.74 6.95 24.81
C GLU A 95 20.57 7.59 24.06
N ILE A 96 20.26 7.05 22.89
CA ILE A 96 19.11 7.44 22.07
C ILE A 96 18.19 6.23 22.01
N GLN A 97 17.01 6.34 22.60
CA GLN A 97 15.99 5.31 22.49
C GLN A 97 14.99 5.70 21.40
N MET A 98 14.88 4.84 20.41
CA MET A 98 13.86 4.92 19.37
C MET A 98 12.74 3.96 19.74
N PRO A 99 11.57 4.46 20.21
CA PRO A 99 10.40 3.59 20.30
C PRO A 99 10.10 3.08 18.88
N LEU A 100 9.71 1.81 18.73
CA LEU A 100 9.02 1.41 17.51
C LEU A 100 7.81 2.33 17.45
N SER A 101 7.80 3.23 16.47
CA SER A 101 6.65 4.10 16.29
C SER A 101 5.40 3.21 16.27
N SER A 102 4.31 3.66 16.88
CA SER A 102 3.02 2.97 16.80
C SER A 102 2.58 2.71 15.35
N THR A 103 3.20 3.40 14.40
CA THR A 103 3.10 3.23 12.94
C THR A 103 3.94 2.11 12.35
N SER A 104 4.88 1.47 13.04
CA SER A 104 5.76 0.43 12.45
C SER A 104 4.99 -0.86 12.08
N GLY A 105 4.15 -1.37 12.99
CA GLY A 105 3.20 -2.45 12.68
C GLY A 105 2.17 -2.02 11.63
N GLN A 106 1.63 -0.80 11.76
CA GLN A 106 0.66 -0.25 10.81
C GLN A 106 1.25 0.01 9.41
N SER A 107 2.56 0.24 9.31
CA SER A 107 3.27 0.42 8.03
C SER A 107 3.55 -0.92 7.36
N LYS A 108 3.82 -1.98 8.14
CA LYS A 108 3.89 -3.35 7.62
C LYS A 108 2.53 -3.79 7.07
N VAL A 109 1.47 -3.63 7.87
CA VAL A 109 0.10 -3.96 7.44
C VAL A 109 -0.30 -3.18 6.19
N ARG A 110 -0.03 -1.86 6.12
CA ARG A 110 -0.29 -1.08 4.88
C ARG A 110 0.49 -1.59 3.68
N ARG A 111 1.77 -1.94 3.83
CA ARG A 111 2.57 -2.50 2.74
C ARG A 111 2.05 -3.88 2.29
N GLU A 112 1.57 -4.70 3.22
CA GLU A 112 1.01 -6.02 2.94
C GLU A 112 -0.36 -5.92 2.26
N GLU A 113 -1.26 -5.07 2.76
CA GLU A 113 -2.57 -4.78 2.15
C GLU A 113 -2.40 -4.21 0.74
N PHE A 114 -1.44 -3.29 0.57
CA PHE A 114 -1.11 -2.70 -0.72
C PHE A 114 -0.51 -3.72 -1.70
N SER A 115 0.50 -4.48 -1.27
CA SER A 115 1.15 -5.49 -2.11
C SER A 115 0.23 -6.65 -2.47
N SER A 116 -0.73 -7.00 -1.61
CA SER A 116 -1.75 -8.01 -1.93
C SER A 116 -2.77 -7.49 -2.94
N ALA A 117 -3.17 -6.21 -2.85
CA ALA A 117 -4.03 -5.60 -3.86
C ALA A 117 -3.34 -5.52 -5.24
N GLN A 118 -2.07 -5.14 -5.28
CA GLN A 118 -1.28 -5.16 -6.52
C GLN A 118 -1.19 -6.56 -7.13
N ARG A 119 -0.88 -7.58 -6.32
CA ARG A 119 -0.85 -8.98 -6.78
C ARG A 119 -2.20 -9.47 -7.29
N ALA A 120 -3.31 -9.07 -6.66
CA ALA A 120 -4.65 -9.42 -7.12
C ALA A 120 -4.95 -8.82 -8.50
N LEU A 121 -4.57 -7.56 -8.74
CA LEU A 121 -4.70 -6.93 -10.06
C LEU A 121 -3.83 -7.62 -11.11
N GLU A 122 -2.56 -7.91 -10.78
CA GLU A 122 -1.63 -8.61 -11.66
C GLU A 122 -2.08 -10.03 -12.01
N ALA A 123 -2.74 -10.72 -11.08
CA ALA A 123 -3.30 -12.05 -11.33
C ALA A 123 -4.41 -12.03 -12.40
N THR A 124 -5.03 -10.87 -12.66
CA THR A 124 -5.98 -10.71 -13.77
C THR A 124 -5.32 -10.44 -15.13
N ASN A 125 -4.00 -10.24 -15.15
CA ASN A 125 -3.25 -10.08 -16.39
C ASN A 125 -2.88 -11.43 -16.98
N VAL A 126 -2.73 -11.45 -18.30
CA VAL A 126 -2.30 -12.61 -19.05
C VAL A 126 -0.94 -12.35 -19.67
N ARG A 127 -0.06 -13.34 -19.70
CA ARG A 127 1.18 -13.24 -20.47
C ARG A 127 0.87 -13.57 -21.92
N GLU A 128 1.40 -12.76 -22.83
CA GLU A 128 1.25 -12.95 -24.27
C GLU A 128 1.66 -14.38 -24.70
N GLN A 129 2.80 -14.86 -24.19
CA GLN A 129 3.31 -16.20 -24.50
C GLN A 129 2.36 -17.34 -24.09
N ASP A 130 1.61 -17.19 -22.99
CA ASP A 130 0.65 -18.21 -22.55
C ASP A 130 -0.54 -18.32 -23.51
N VAL A 131 -0.91 -17.21 -24.17
CA VAL A 131 -1.97 -17.19 -25.19
C VAL A 131 -1.44 -17.73 -26.50
N ILE A 132 -0.24 -17.30 -26.91
CA ILE A 132 0.40 -17.76 -28.15
C ILE A 132 0.61 -19.28 -28.12
N SER A 133 1.21 -19.82 -27.06
CA SER A 133 1.37 -21.28 -26.91
C SER A 133 0.04 -22.02 -26.96
N ALA A 134 -1.02 -21.49 -26.33
CA ALA A 134 -2.35 -22.09 -26.44
C ALA A 134 -2.90 -22.08 -27.87
N VAL A 135 -2.62 -21.04 -28.66
CA VAL A 135 -3.07 -20.94 -30.05
C VAL A 135 -2.27 -21.83 -31.00
N GLU A 136 -0.95 -21.87 -30.83
CA GLU A 136 -0.02 -22.51 -31.75
C GLU A 136 0.19 -24.00 -31.45
N ASP A 137 0.22 -24.38 -30.17
CA ASP A 137 0.57 -25.74 -29.72
C ASP A 137 -0.66 -26.62 -29.47
N MET A 138 -1.83 -26.02 -29.18
CA MET A 138 -3.06 -26.76 -28.87
C MET A 138 -4.07 -26.69 -30.01
N THR A 139 -4.98 -27.65 -30.07
CA THR A 139 -6.05 -27.69 -31.08
C THR A 139 -7.39 -28.12 -30.49
N GLY A 140 -8.48 -27.85 -31.21
CA GLY A 140 -9.81 -28.34 -30.86
C GLY A 140 -10.29 -27.90 -29.46
N PRO A 141 -10.95 -28.80 -28.69
CA PRO A 141 -11.52 -28.46 -27.39
C PRO A 141 -10.48 -28.04 -26.34
N GLU A 142 -9.26 -28.58 -26.41
CA GLU A 142 -8.19 -28.25 -25.47
C GLU A 142 -7.79 -26.77 -25.57
N ARG A 143 -7.58 -26.30 -26.80
CA ARG A 143 -7.31 -24.88 -27.09
C ARG A 143 -8.45 -24.00 -26.58
N ALA A 144 -9.69 -24.33 -26.89
CA ALA A 144 -10.86 -23.55 -26.48
C ALA A 144 -10.95 -23.43 -24.95
N ASN A 145 -10.75 -24.53 -24.22
CA ASN A 145 -10.76 -24.54 -22.75
C ASN A 145 -9.60 -23.72 -22.16
N ARG A 146 -8.41 -23.82 -22.74
CA ARG A 146 -7.24 -23.03 -22.30
C ARG A 146 -7.47 -21.54 -22.51
N LEU A 147 -7.94 -21.12 -23.69
CA LEU A 147 -8.24 -19.73 -23.99
C LEU A 147 -9.37 -19.18 -23.10
N THR A 148 -10.40 -19.98 -22.82
CA THR A 148 -11.48 -19.62 -21.88
C THR A 148 -10.94 -19.36 -20.47
N THR A 149 -10.01 -20.20 -20.01
CA THR A 149 -9.36 -20.03 -18.71
C THR A 149 -8.55 -18.73 -18.67
N LEU A 150 -7.77 -18.44 -19.71
CA LEU A 150 -6.96 -17.22 -19.82
C LEU A 150 -7.81 -15.95 -19.97
N ALA A 151 -9.00 -16.07 -20.58
CA ALA A 151 -9.93 -14.96 -20.75
C ALA A 151 -10.58 -14.53 -19.43
N MET A 152 -10.60 -15.42 -18.41
CA MET A 152 -11.15 -15.16 -17.07
C MET A 152 -12.57 -14.58 -17.12
N GLY A 153 -13.39 -15.11 -18.03
CA GLY A 153 -14.79 -14.70 -18.18
C GLY A 153 -15.00 -13.33 -18.82
N SER A 154 -13.98 -12.68 -19.38
CA SER A 154 -14.15 -11.45 -20.17
C SER A 154 -14.54 -11.78 -21.61
N PRO A 155 -15.74 -11.36 -22.09
CA PRO A 155 -16.16 -11.56 -23.47
C PRO A 155 -15.26 -10.89 -24.51
N SER A 156 -14.81 -9.65 -24.26
CA SER A 156 -13.92 -8.96 -25.21
C SER A 156 -12.57 -9.66 -25.32
N ARG A 157 -12.04 -10.17 -24.20
CA ARG A 157 -10.79 -10.91 -24.18
C ARG A 157 -10.94 -12.30 -24.81
N GLN A 158 -12.05 -12.98 -24.55
CA GLN A 158 -12.37 -14.25 -25.20
C GLN A 158 -12.41 -14.07 -26.72
N LYS A 159 -13.13 -13.06 -27.20
CA LYS A 159 -13.20 -12.73 -28.62
C LYS A 159 -11.81 -12.46 -29.22
N LEU A 160 -10.97 -11.68 -28.53
CA LEU A 160 -9.60 -11.42 -28.98
C LEU A 160 -8.80 -12.72 -29.17
N PHE A 161 -8.92 -13.67 -28.25
CA PHE A 161 -8.22 -14.94 -28.33
C PHE A 161 -8.79 -15.88 -29.40
N ASP A 162 -10.11 -15.88 -29.57
CA ASP A 162 -10.77 -16.64 -30.62
C ASP A 162 -10.41 -16.09 -32.02
N ASP A 163 -10.37 -14.77 -32.18
CA ASP A 163 -9.92 -14.11 -33.41
C ASP A 163 -8.45 -14.41 -33.71
N LEU A 164 -7.60 -14.47 -32.69
CA LEU A 164 -6.19 -14.87 -32.82
C LEU A 164 -6.05 -16.32 -33.28
N ALA A 165 -6.79 -17.24 -32.66
CA ALA A 165 -6.81 -18.65 -33.03
C ALA A 165 -7.31 -18.87 -34.46
N ALA A 166 -8.40 -18.20 -34.83
CA ALA A 166 -8.94 -18.27 -36.19
C ALA A 166 -7.96 -17.73 -37.24
N THR A 167 -7.25 -16.64 -36.91
CA THR A 167 -6.26 -16.03 -37.81
C THR A 167 -5.04 -16.94 -37.98
N PHE A 168 -4.59 -17.61 -36.92
CA PHE A 168 -3.53 -18.61 -36.98
C PHE A 168 -3.90 -19.81 -37.86
N ASP A 169 -5.13 -20.33 -37.70
CA ASP A 169 -5.63 -21.44 -38.52
C ASP A 169 -5.72 -21.03 -40.01
N ALA A 170 -6.17 -19.81 -40.30
CA ALA A 170 -6.21 -19.25 -41.65
C ALA A 170 -4.81 -19.12 -42.26
N MET A 171 -3.83 -18.64 -41.48
CA MET A 171 -2.42 -18.57 -41.90
C MET A 171 -1.84 -19.96 -42.21
N ARG A 172 -2.13 -20.96 -41.36
CA ARG A 172 -1.70 -22.35 -41.58
C ARG A 172 -2.32 -22.94 -42.85
N SER A 173 -3.61 -22.67 -43.10
CA SER A 173 -4.32 -23.08 -44.31
C SER A 173 -3.77 -22.41 -45.56
N ALA A 174 -3.54 -21.09 -45.54
CA ALA A 174 -2.97 -20.34 -46.66
C ALA A 174 -1.56 -20.85 -47.02
N LYS A 175 -0.75 -21.14 -46.00
CA LYS A 175 0.57 -21.76 -46.17
C LYS A 175 0.48 -23.14 -46.84
N ALA A 176 -0.49 -23.98 -46.43
CA ALA A 176 -0.71 -25.28 -47.06
C ALA A 176 -1.17 -25.17 -48.53
N GLN A 177 -1.86 -24.08 -48.88
CA GLN A 177 -2.33 -23.80 -50.25
C GLN A 177 -1.30 -23.03 -51.11
N ASN A 178 -0.12 -22.71 -50.56
CA ASN A 178 0.89 -21.85 -51.18
C ASN A 178 0.34 -20.47 -51.61
N ASP A 179 -0.65 -19.95 -50.89
CA ASP A 179 -1.22 -18.64 -51.13
C ASP A 179 -0.47 -17.58 -50.31
N ALA A 180 0.62 -17.07 -50.90
CA ALA A 180 1.50 -16.11 -50.24
C ALA A 180 0.79 -14.79 -49.87
N ALA A 181 -0.18 -14.34 -50.66
CA ALA A 181 -0.91 -13.11 -50.40
C ALA A 181 -1.80 -13.25 -49.15
N ARG A 182 -2.60 -14.33 -49.09
CA ARG A 182 -3.44 -14.61 -47.92
C ARG A 182 -2.62 -14.92 -46.67
N GLN A 183 -1.47 -15.58 -46.82
CA GLN A 183 -0.58 -15.85 -45.69
C GLN A 183 -0.04 -14.54 -45.11
N ALA A 184 0.41 -13.59 -45.94
CA ALA A 184 0.92 -12.30 -45.49
C ALA A 184 -0.16 -11.46 -44.78
N GLU A 185 -1.39 -11.42 -45.34
CA GLU A 185 -2.52 -10.72 -44.73
C GLU A 185 -2.87 -11.31 -43.34
N ALA A 186 -2.95 -12.64 -43.24
CA ALA A 186 -3.22 -13.31 -41.98
C ALA A 186 -2.09 -13.10 -40.95
N SER A 187 -0.82 -13.07 -41.38
CA SER A 187 0.32 -12.78 -40.50
C SER A 187 0.23 -11.38 -39.90
N ASN A 188 -0.02 -10.36 -40.72
CA ASN A 188 -0.15 -8.98 -40.23
C ASN A 188 -1.29 -8.87 -39.21
N LYS A 189 -2.44 -9.49 -39.50
CA LYS A 189 -3.58 -9.52 -38.58
C LYS A 189 -3.26 -10.25 -37.28
N TYR A 190 -2.48 -11.35 -37.36
CA TYR A 190 -2.05 -12.10 -36.18
C TYR A 190 -1.16 -11.23 -35.27
N ASP A 191 -0.20 -10.50 -35.85
CA ASP A 191 0.68 -9.60 -35.11
C ASP A 191 -0.10 -8.44 -34.47
N ASP A 192 -1.07 -7.86 -35.17
CA ASP A 192 -1.95 -6.81 -34.63
C ASP A 192 -2.81 -7.30 -33.46
N LEU A 193 -3.32 -8.54 -33.52
CA LEU A 193 -4.10 -9.15 -32.44
C LEU A 193 -3.21 -9.51 -31.25
N ARG A 194 -2.00 -9.99 -31.53
CA ARG A 194 -0.99 -10.31 -30.52
C ARG A 194 -0.64 -9.07 -29.68
N ASP A 195 -0.39 -7.93 -30.32
CA ASP A 195 -0.13 -6.64 -29.65
C ASP A 195 -1.29 -6.19 -28.74
N GLN A 196 -2.53 -6.52 -29.11
CA GLN A 196 -3.71 -6.17 -28.30
C GLN A 196 -3.80 -6.97 -27.00
N ILE A 197 -3.17 -8.15 -26.91
CA ILE A 197 -3.17 -8.97 -25.69
C ILE A 197 -2.52 -8.20 -24.54
N GLY A 198 -1.33 -7.64 -24.79
CA GLY A 198 -0.61 -6.82 -23.82
C GLY A 198 -1.41 -5.57 -23.42
N ARG A 199 -2.05 -4.91 -24.40
CA ARG A 199 -2.91 -3.74 -24.14
C ARG A 199 -4.16 -4.07 -23.34
N SER A 200 -4.65 -5.31 -23.42
CA SER A 200 -5.78 -5.77 -22.62
C SER A 200 -5.46 -5.90 -21.13
N ASN A 201 -4.19 -5.84 -20.73
CA ASN A 201 -3.77 -5.90 -19.34
C ASN A 201 -3.86 -4.53 -18.63
N LEU A 202 -3.83 -4.58 -17.30
CA LEU A 202 -3.77 -3.40 -16.45
C LEU A 202 -2.45 -3.43 -15.67
N ALA A 203 -1.58 -2.45 -15.91
CA ALA A 203 -0.35 -2.31 -15.14
C ALA A 203 -0.65 -1.77 -13.73
N SER A 204 -0.08 -2.39 -12.71
CA SER A 204 -0.21 -1.96 -11.31
C SER A 204 0.21 -0.50 -11.11
N GLN A 205 1.25 -0.06 -11.82
CA GLN A 205 1.72 1.32 -11.81
C GLN A 205 0.68 2.30 -12.37
N ALA A 206 0.04 1.97 -13.49
CA ALA A 206 -0.98 2.83 -14.09
C ALA A 206 -2.22 2.94 -13.18
N PHE A 207 -2.57 1.84 -12.48
CA PHE A 207 -3.61 1.90 -11.45
C PHE A 207 -3.19 2.78 -10.28
N GLN A 208 -1.95 2.66 -9.81
CA GLN A 208 -1.42 3.48 -8.72
C GLN A 208 -1.46 4.99 -9.05
N GLU A 209 -1.09 5.37 -10.27
CA GLU A 209 -1.18 6.76 -10.72
C GLU A 209 -2.60 7.32 -10.71
N ILE A 210 -3.62 6.46 -10.87
CA ILE A 210 -5.03 6.87 -10.73
C ILE A 210 -5.36 7.10 -9.26
N ILE A 211 -4.92 6.21 -8.37
CA ILE A 211 -5.17 6.32 -6.92
C ILE A 211 -4.50 7.55 -6.32
N ASP A 212 -3.27 7.86 -6.74
CA ASP A 212 -2.49 9.00 -6.25
C ASP A 212 -2.94 10.34 -6.84
N ALA A 213 -3.83 10.33 -7.85
CA ALA A 213 -4.36 11.54 -8.43
C ALA A 213 -5.28 12.31 -7.46
N LYS A 214 -5.43 13.62 -7.69
CA LYS A 214 -6.39 14.46 -6.94
C LYS A 214 -7.81 13.90 -7.06
N LEU A 215 -8.62 14.03 -6.02
CA LEU A 215 -9.94 13.40 -5.88
C LEU A 215 -10.82 13.49 -7.14
N ASN A 216 -10.98 14.69 -7.70
CA ASN A 216 -11.78 14.93 -8.91
C ASN A 216 -11.22 14.25 -10.17
N VAL A 217 -9.90 14.16 -10.30
CA VAL A 217 -9.23 13.48 -11.42
C VAL A 217 -9.27 11.97 -11.22
N ARG A 218 -9.07 11.50 -9.99
CA ARG A 218 -9.13 10.09 -9.60
C ARG A 218 -10.50 9.49 -9.91
N GLU A 219 -11.58 10.14 -9.49
CA GLU A 219 -12.95 9.66 -9.73
C GLU A 219 -13.24 9.51 -11.23
N LYS A 220 -12.87 10.52 -12.03
CA LYS A 220 -13.05 10.46 -13.48
C LYS A 220 -12.25 9.32 -14.12
N ARG A 221 -10.95 9.23 -13.83
CA ARG A 221 -10.08 8.18 -14.39
C ARG A 221 -10.50 6.78 -13.95
N LEU A 222 -10.98 6.65 -12.71
CA LEU A 222 -11.49 5.38 -12.20
C LEU A 222 -12.79 4.96 -12.91
N ALA A 223 -13.69 5.91 -13.17
CA ALA A 223 -14.90 5.65 -13.95
C ALA A 223 -14.56 5.18 -15.38
N GLU A 224 -13.63 5.87 -16.05
CA GLU A 224 -13.12 5.47 -17.37
C GLU A 224 -12.48 4.07 -17.34
N LEU A 225 -11.69 3.76 -16.30
CA LEU A 225 -11.08 2.45 -16.11
C LEU A 225 -12.12 1.34 -15.92
N LYS A 226 -13.13 1.58 -15.06
CA LYS A 226 -14.22 0.62 -14.83
C LYS A 226 -15.07 0.42 -16.08
N GLN A 227 -15.32 1.49 -16.83
CA GLN A 227 -16.04 1.39 -18.11
C GLN A 227 -15.24 0.56 -19.13
N ARG A 228 -13.92 0.75 -19.20
CA ARG A 228 -13.03 -0.02 -20.09
C ARG A 228 -13.05 -1.52 -19.79
N PHE A 229 -13.25 -1.90 -18.53
CA PHE A 229 -13.28 -3.29 -18.07
C PHE A 229 -14.67 -3.73 -17.60
N ALA A 230 -15.73 -3.08 -18.11
CA ALA A 230 -17.10 -3.34 -17.68
C ALA A 230 -17.53 -4.80 -17.91
N ASP A 231 -16.94 -5.45 -18.91
CA ASP A 231 -17.19 -6.84 -19.27
C ASP A 231 -16.18 -7.81 -18.62
N PHE A 232 -15.37 -7.36 -17.66
CA PHE A 232 -14.33 -8.19 -17.03
C PHE A 232 -14.52 -8.28 -15.50
N PRO A 233 -15.41 -9.19 -15.02
CA PRO A 233 -15.83 -9.20 -13.61
C PRO A 233 -14.70 -9.45 -12.61
N PRO A 234 -13.78 -10.43 -12.79
CA PRO A 234 -12.67 -10.61 -11.86
C PRO A 234 -11.77 -9.38 -11.72
N ARG A 235 -11.57 -8.62 -12.81
CA ARG A 235 -10.78 -7.39 -12.76
C ARG A 235 -11.50 -6.26 -12.04
N LEU A 236 -12.79 -6.09 -12.27
CA LEU A 236 -13.59 -5.11 -11.53
C LEU A 236 -13.59 -5.42 -10.03
N ALA A 237 -13.74 -6.69 -9.65
CA ALA A 237 -13.65 -7.12 -8.26
C ALA A 237 -12.28 -6.79 -7.64
N ALA A 238 -11.18 -7.06 -8.35
CA ALA A 238 -9.84 -6.73 -7.87
C ALA A 238 -9.62 -5.20 -7.72
N ILE A 239 -10.17 -4.40 -8.64
CA ILE A 239 -10.16 -2.93 -8.54
C ILE A 239 -10.94 -2.46 -7.31
N ASP A 240 -12.14 -2.97 -7.11
CA ASP A 240 -13.00 -2.58 -5.98
C ASP A 240 -12.40 -2.98 -4.63
N GLU A 241 -11.79 -4.17 -4.56
CA GLU A 241 -11.06 -4.63 -3.37
C GLU A 241 -9.86 -3.73 -3.07
N ALA A 242 -9.09 -3.34 -4.09
CA ALA A 242 -7.95 -2.43 -3.94
C ALA A 242 -8.39 -1.05 -3.43
N LEU A 243 -9.48 -0.50 -3.96
CA LEU A 243 -10.06 0.78 -3.52
C LEU A 243 -10.60 0.70 -2.09
N GLY A 244 -11.32 -0.37 -1.76
CA GLY A 244 -11.88 -0.55 -0.42
C GLY A 244 -10.80 -0.65 0.65
N ARG A 245 -9.65 -1.26 0.32
CA ARG A 245 -8.47 -1.30 1.20
C ARG A 245 -7.80 0.05 1.35
N ASP A 246 -7.67 0.82 0.27
CA ASP A 246 -7.12 2.18 0.33
C ASP A 246 -8.01 3.10 1.20
N GLU A 247 -9.33 3.07 0.99
CA GLU A 247 -10.27 3.83 1.82
C GLU A 247 -10.25 3.39 3.29
N ALA A 248 -10.21 2.08 3.55
CA ALA A 248 -10.12 1.56 4.90
C ALA A 248 -8.81 1.97 5.58
N ALA A 249 -7.70 1.98 4.84
CA ALA A 249 -6.40 2.46 5.33
C ALA A 249 -6.46 3.96 5.67
N LEU A 250 -7.04 4.79 4.80
CA LEU A 250 -7.22 6.23 5.01
C LEU A 250 -8.14 6.55 6.20
N ARG A 251 -9.23 5.79 6.37
CA ARG A 251 -10.18 5.98 7.50
C ARG A 251 -9.60 5.51 8.83
N ARG A 252 -8.87 4.40 8.83
CA ARG A 252 -8.22 3.87 10.05
C ARG A 252 -7.06 4.75 10.51
N PHE A 253 -6.40 5.41 9.56
CA PHE A 253 -5.19 6.19 9.80
C PHE A 253 -5.23 7.45 8.92
N PRO A 254 -6.01 8.47 9.30
CA PRO A 254 -6.03 9.73 8.56
C PRO A 254 -4.61 10.25 8.47
N ALA A 255 -4.17 10.63 7.26
CA ALA A 255 -2.89 11.29 7.07
C ALA A 255 -2.80 12.41 8.12
N ALA A 256 -1.73 12.41 8.92
CA ALA A 256 -1.46 13.50 9.83
C ALA A 256 -1.35 14.76 8.96
N THR A 257 -2.44 15.51 8.87
CA THR A 257 -2.48 16.78 8.18
C THR A 257 -1.50 17.67 8.91
N GLY A 258 -0.35 17.90 8.28
CA GLY A 258 0.63 18.86 8.77
C GLY A 258 -0.05 20.21 8.91
N GLY A 259 -0.13 20.67 10.16
CA GLY A 259 -0.29 22.06 10.55
C GLY A 259 1.00 22.51 11.19
#